data_AF-A0A511SZ12-F1
#
_entry.id   AF-A0A511SZ12-F1
#
_cell.length_a   1.000
_cell.length_b   1.000
_cell.length_c   1.000
_cell.angle_alpha   90.00
_cell.angle_beta   90.00
_cell.angle_gamma   90.00
#
_symmetry.space_group_name_H-M   'P 1'
#
loop_
_entity.id
_entity.type
_entity.pdbx_description
1 polymer ?
#
loop_
_entity_poly.entity_id
_entity_poly.type
_entity_poly.pdbx_seq_one_letter_code
_entity_poly.pdbx_strand_id
1 'polypeptide(L)'
;MVAVAPRVSDTPASVQQANKPWLAYFTTALPLASVAAAWHLPAGWNFIGVALALTAFLAALGVTITGSPLGVLINERNLMSLSRLQAATWTVIVLSGYLTLAILRVRDGISPPLDIAIPQELWWAMGISTTSLLGTPLLLTNKRSKTPDSRVVDNTAAQLAESPEDIQSQSQGALYANKDIHDARLADMFQGDEVGNTAQLDLAKVQMFYFTVIAAVSYFVSLATLLQKPGSVSSLPALSQGFIALLAISHGGYLVSKTTDHSNSKPA
;
A
#
# COMPACT_ATOMS: atom_id res chain seq x y z
N MET A 1 9.62 -53.68 23.35
CA MET A 1 9.62 -52.21 23.50
C MET A 1 10.83 -51.67 22.77
N VAL A 2 10.64 -51.21 21.53
CA VAL A 2 11.71 -50.64 20.71
C VAL A 2 11.64 -49.12 20.89
N ALA A 3 12.71 -48.54 21.44
CA ALA A 3 12.82 -47.11 21.63
C ALA A 3 12.92 -46.41 20.27
N VAL A 4 11.94 -45.57 19.95
CA VAL A 4 11.96 -44.69 18.78
C VAL A 4 12.83 -43.48 19.11
N ALA A 5 13.92 -43.32 18.37
CA ALA A 5 14.77 -42.14 18.46
C ALA A 5 14.02 -40.87 17.95
N PRO A 6 14.24 -39.69 18.53
CA PRO A 6 13.60 -38.47 18.09
C PRO A 6 14.12 -38.05 16.70
N ARG A 7 13.20 -37.69 15.79
CA ARG A 7 13.53 -37.11 14.48
C ARG A 7 14.27 -35.79 14.68
N VAL A 8 15.40 -35.67 13.98
CA VAL A 8 16.15 -34.43 13.82
C VAL A 8 15.20 -33.34 13.32
N SER A 9 15.23 -32.21 14.01
CA SER A 9 14.45 -31.00 13.78
C SER A 9 14.58 -30.49 12.34
N ASP A 10 13.47 -30.45 11.63
CA ASP A 10 13.30 -29.58 10.46
C ASP A 10 13.42 -28.13 10.94
N THR A 11 14.63 -27.60 10.81
CA THR A 11 14.88 -26.17 11.03
C THR A 11 14.24 -25.48 9.82
N PRO A 12 13.23 -24.59 9.98
CA PRO A 12 12.70 -23.86 8.85
C PRO A 12 13.87 -23.13 8.20
N ALA A 13 14.00 -23.28 6.88
CA ALA A 13 15.03 -22.62 6.09
C ALA A 13 15.05 -21.16 6.52
N SER A 14 16.13 -20.77 7.21
CA SER A 14 16.35 -19.38 7.54
C SER A 14 16.32 -18.63 6.24
N VAL A 15 15.47 -17.59 6.15
CA VAL A 15 15.51 -16.63 5.06
C VAL A 15 16.93 -16.05 5.09
N GLN A 16 17.84 -16.65 4.31
CA GLN A 16 19.12 -16.06 3.99
C GLN A 16 18.77 -14.88 3.10
N GLN A 17 18.46 -13.76 3.76
CA GLN A 17 18.45 -12.45 3.15
C GLN A 17 19.85 -12.32 2.54
N ALA A 18 19.94 -12.44 1.21
CA ALA A 18 21.20 -12.25 0.51
C ALA A 18 21.68 -10.85 0.88
N ASN A 19 22.69 -10.77 1.75
CA ASN A 19 23.27 -9.52 2.22
C ASN A 19 23.82 -8.80 0.98
N LYS A 20 23.01 -7.91 0.41
CA LYS A 20 23.36 -7.02 -0.69
C LYS A 20 23.78 -5.69 -0.04
N PRO A 21 25.05 -5.55 0.42
CA PRO A 21 25.49 -4.36 1.16
C PRO A 21 25.28 -3.08 0.36
N TRP A 22 25.24 -3.17 -0.97
CA TRP A 22 24.96 -2.05 -1.85
C TRP A 22 23.56 -1.45 -1.65
N LEU A 23 22.56 -2.24 -1.25
CA LEU A 23 21.20 -1.74 -0.98
C LEU A 23 21.14 -0.85 0.27
N ALA A 24 21.99 -1.11 1.27
CA ALA A 24 22.07 -0.27 2.47
C ALA A 24 22.55 1.16 2.17
N TYR A 25 23.41 1.32 1.15
CA TYR A 25 23.79 2.64 0.65
C TYR A 25 22.61 3.37 0.00
N PHE A 26 21.75 2.67 -0.75
CA PHE A 26 20.56 3.30 -1.34
C PHE A 26 19.55 3.75 -0.28
N THR A 27 19.30 2.93 0.75
CA THR A 27 18.36 3.30 1.82
C THR A 27 18.82 4.49 2.65
N THR A 28 20.13 4.79 2.67
CA THR A 28 20.69 5.96 3.36
C THR A 28 20.88 7.16 2.42
N ALA A 29 21.28 6.93 1.17
CA ALA A 29 21.52 7.99 0.19
C ALA A 29 20.24 8.63 -0.36
N LEU A 30 19.15 7.88 -0.55
CA LEU A 30 17.92 8.39 -1.15
C LEU A 30 17.20 9.46 -0.30
N PRO A 31 17.11 9.32 1.04
CA PRO A 31 16.65 10.42 1.90
C PRO A 31 17.48 11.69 1.74
N LEU A 32 18.81 11.58 1.68
CA LEU A 32 19.70 12.72 1.45
C LEU A 32 19.51 13.31 0.05
N ALA A 33 19.34 12.46 -0.96
CA ALA A 33 19.05 12.87 -2.33
C ALA A 33 17.73 13.65 -2.42
N SER A 34 16.72 13.29 -1.61
CA SER A 34 15.47 14.06 -1.54
C SER A 34 15.68 15.49 -1.02
N VAL A 35 16.50 15.67 0.02
CA VAL A 35 16.85 16.99 0.55
C VAL A 35 17.68 17.79 -0.47
N ALA A 36 18.65 17.13 -1.10
CA ALA A 36 19.47 17.74 -2.15
C ALA A 36 18.61 18.16 -3.36
N ALA A 37 17.64 17.34 -3.77
CA ALA A 37 16.71 17.66 -4.84
C ALA A 37 15.84 18.88 -4.48
N ALA A 38 15.33 18.95 -3.26
CA ALA A 38 14.57 20.12 -2.78
C ALA A 38 15.40 21.41 -2.83
N TRP A 39 16.69 21.32 -2.49
CA TRP A 39 17.59 22.47 -2.40
C TRP A 39 18.15 22.93 -3.75
N HIS A 40 18.64 21.99 -4.58
CA HIS A 40 19.46 22.32 -5.74
C HIS A 40 18.69 22.36 -7.06
N LEU A 41 17.56 21.66 -7.18
CA LEU A 41 16.79 21.69 -8.41
C LEU A 41 15.99 23.00 -8.53
N PRO A 42 15.74 23.46 -9.77
CA PRO A 42 14.90 24.63 -10.00
C PRO A 42 13.45 24.40 -9.56
N ALA A 43 12.71 25.49 -9.36
CA ALA A 43 11.30 25.46 -8.96
C ALA A 43 10.48 24.55 -9.90
N GLY A 44 9.56 23.77 -9.32
CA GLY A 44 8.79 22.74 -10.02
C GLY A 44 9.55 21.41 -10.18
N TRP A 45 10.82 21.43 -10.60
CA TRP A 45 11.64 20.22 -10.73
C TRP A 45 12.09 19.67 -9.38
N ASN A 46 12.28 20.54 -8.38
CA ASN A 46 12.58 20.16 -7.01
C ASN A 46 11.53 19.21 -6.41
N PHE A 47 10.25 19.52 -6.55
CA PHE A 47 9.15 18.67 -6.09
C PHE A 47 9.18 17.29 -6.76
N ILE A 48 9.35 17.27 -8.09
CA ILE A 48 9.43 16.02 -8.85
C ILE A 48 10.64 15.19 -8.40
N GLY A 49 11.81 15.83 -8.26
CA GLY A 49 13.02 15.17 -7.78
C GLY A 49 12.87 14.57 -6.38
N VAL A 50 12.22 15.30 -5.46
CA VAL A 50 11.90 14.80 -4.12
C VAL A 50 10.95 13.61 -4.18
N ALA A 51 9.86 13.71 -4.95
CA ALA A 51 8.88 12.62 -5.10
C ALA A 51 9.52 11.35 -5.70
N LEU A 52 10.40 11.51 -6.69
CA LEU A 52 11.15 10.41 -7.30
C LEU A 52 12.13 9.77 -6.29
N ALA A 53 12.85 10.59 -5.52
CA ALA A 53 13.76 10.10 -4.48
C ALA A 53 13.01 9.31 -3.38
N LEU A 54 11.85 9.79 -2.93
CA LEU A 54 11.02 9.08 -1.96
C LEU A 54 10.42 7.78 -2.55
N THR A 55 9.99 7.80 -3.81
CA THR A 55 9.49 6.59 -4.50
C THR A 55 10.60 5.55 -4.63
N ALA A 56 11.79 5.97 -5.05
CA ALA A 56 12.97 5.11 -5.12
C ALA A 56 13.36 4.57 -3.75
N PHE A 57 13.21 5.37 -2.69
CA PHE A 57 13.46 4.93 -1.32
C PHE A 57 12.51 3.81 -0.90
N LEU A 58 11.20 3.97 -1.16
CA LEU A 58 10.22 2.90 -0.90
C LEU A 58 10.51 1.63 -1.72
N ALA A 59 10.92 1.79 -2.98
CA ALA A 59 11.31 0.65 -3.81
C ALA A 59 12.58 -0.06 -3.27
N ALA A 60 13.58 0.70 -2.83
CA ALA A 60 14.79 0.16 -2.21
C ALA A 60 14.48 -0.59 -0.91
N LEU A 61 13.57 -0.07 -0.07
CA LEU A 61 13.06 -0.80 1.10
C LEU A 61 12.34 -2.09 0.69
N GLY A 62 11.52 -2.04 -0.36
CA GLY A 62 10.88 -3.21 -0.96
C GLY A 62 11.92 -4.29 -1.31
N VAL A 63 12.92 -3.95 -2.12
CA VAL A 63 13.96 -4.92 -2.53
C VAL A 63 14.74 -5.45 -1.32
N THR A 64 15.06 -4.59 -0.35
CA THR A 64 15.87 -4.97 0.82
C THR A 64 15.11 -5.93 1.75
N ILE A 65 13.82 -5.67 1.99
CA ILE A 65 13.02 -6.43 2.97
C ILE A 65 12.38 -7.66 2.32
N THR A 66 11.88 -7.53 1.09
CA THR A 66 11.03 -8.55 0.43
C THR A 66 11.65 -9.15 -0.84
N GLY A 67 12.78 -8.64 -1.30
CA GLY A 67 13.36 -9.03 -2.58
C GLY A 67 12.67 -8.46 -3.82
N SER A 68 11.57 -7.70 -3.67
CA SER A 68 10.80 -7.10 -4.77
C SER A 68 10.72 -5.58 -4.64
N PRO A 69 10.90 -4.80 -5.73
CA PRO A 69 10.77 -3.33 -5.68
C PRO A 69 9.35 -2.87 -5.34
N LEU A 70 8.33 -3.71 -5.58
CA LEU A 70 6.95 -3.45 -5.18
C LEU A 70 6.61 -4.04 -3.82
N GLY A 71 7.62 -4.50 -3.06
CA GLY A 71 7.47 -5.14 -1.76
C GLY A 71 6.64 -4.38 -0.73
N VAL A 72 6.72 -3.05 -0.74
CA VAL A 72 5.90 -2.18 0.12
C VAL A 72 4.39 -2.41 -0.08
N LEU A 73 3.99 -2.82 -1.28
CA LEU A 73 2.59 -3.08 -1.63
C LEU A 73 2.12 -4.46 -1.21
N ILE A 74 3.04 -5.39 -0.93
CA ILE A 74 2.73 -6.78 -0.61
C ILE A 74 2.35 -6.89 0.87
N ASN A 75 1.26 -7.59 1.17
CA ASN A 75 0.76 -7.80 2.52
C ASN A 75 1.25 -9.13 3.13
N GLU A 76 0.81 -9.41 4.35
CA GLU A 76 1.14 -10.63 5.10
C GLU A 76 0.56 -11.93 4.51
N ARG A 77 -0.27 -11.82 3.47
CA ARG A 77 -0.83 -12.93 2.68
C ARG A 77 -0.14 -13.07 1.32
N ASN A 78 1.01 -12.42 1.13
CA ASN A 78 1.76 -12.39 -0.13
C ASN A 78 0.94 -11.84 -1.33
N LEU A 79 -0.07 -11.02 -1.06
CA LEU A 79 -0.91 -10.37 -2.08
C LEU A 79 -0.59 -8.87 -2.15
N MET A 80 -0.59 -8.28 -3.34
CA MET A 80 -0.53 -6.82 -3.44
C MET A 80 -1.84 -6.19 -2.94
N SER A 81 -1.73 -5.14 -2.13
CA SER A 81 -2.88 -4.49 -1.50
C SER A 81 -3.13 -3.07 -2.01
N LEU A 82 -4.38 -2.81 -2.39
CA LEU A 82 -4.85 -1.46 -2.72
C LEU A 82 -4.67 -0.47 -1.57
N SER A 83 -4.86 -0.89 -0.30
CA SER A 83 -4.68 0.01 0.86
C SER A 83 -3.22 0.42 1.05
N ARG A 84 -2.27 -0.48 0.76
CA ARG A 84 -0.84 -0.19 0.80
C ARG A 84 -0.43 0.74 -0.34
N LEU A 85 -0.99 0.54 -1.53
CA LEU A 85 -0.80 1.46 -2.66
C LEU A 85 -1.29 2.87 -2.32
N GLN A 86 -2.50 3.00 -1.76
CA GLN A 86 -3.05 4.29 -1.32
C GLN A 86 -2.13 4.97 -0.29
N ALA A 87 -1.71 4.24 0.75
CA ALA A 87 -0.85 4.77 1.80
C ALA A 87 0.53 5.21 1.26
N ALA A 88 1.16 4.40 0.41
CA ALA A 88 2.44 4.73 -0.22
C ALA A 88 2.31 5.96 -1.13
N THR A 89 1.24 6.03 -1.92
CA THR A 89 0.98 7.17 -2.83
C THR A 89 0.81 8.47 -2.04
N TRP A 90 -0.04 8.49 -1.02
CA TRP A 90 -0.24 9.68 -0.19
C TRP A 90 1.02 10.07 0.58
N THR A 91 1.79 9.09 1.05
CA THR A 91 3.07 9.33 1.72
C THR A 91 4.05 10.04 0.79
N VAL A 92 4.23 9.54 -0.43
CA VAL A 92 5.13 10.18 -1.41
C VAL A 92 4.65 11.59 -1.73
N ILE A 93 3.38 11.78 -2.08
CA ILE A 93 2.86 13.07 -2.54
C ILE A 93 2.90 14.13 -1.44
N VAL A 94 2.42 13.81 -0.24
CA VAL A 94 2.31 14.79 0.85
C VAL A 94 3.69 15.13 1.42
N LEU A 95 4.54 14.12 1.67
CA LEU A 95 5.88 14.37 2.20
C LEU A 95 6.77 15.10 1.20
N SER A 96 6.68 14.79 -0.10
CA SER A 96 7.45 15.52 -1.11
C SER A 96 7.00 16.98 -1.21
N GLY A 97 5.70 17.25 -1.19
CA GLY A 97 5.17 18.62 -1.20
C GLY A 97 5.58 19.41 0.04
N TYR A 98 5.40 18.81 1.22
CA TYR A 98 5.77 19.44 2.49
C TYR A 98 7.28 19.73 2.57
N LEU A 99 8.14 18.74 2.26
CA LEU A 99 9.59 18.92 2.29
C LEU A 99 10.05 20.00 1.30
N THR A 100 9.53 19.97 0.07
CA THR A 100 9.89 20.96 -0.94
C THR A 100 9.52 22.36 -0.48
N LEU A 101 8.30 22.55 0.05
CA LEU A 101 7.84 23.84 0.53
C LEU A 101 8.65 24.34 1.74
N ALA A 102 8.96 23.45 2.70
CA ALA A 102 9.77 23.79 3.86
C ALA A 102 11.16 24.28 3.44
N ILE A 103 11.81 23.60 2.49
CA ILE A 103 13.12 24.00 1.98
C ILE A 103 13.06 25.32 1.21
N LEU A 104 12.03 25.55 0.40
CA LEU A 104 11.84 26.85 -0.26
C LEU A 104 11.67 27.98 0.75
N ARG A 105 10.87 27.77 1.81
CA ARG A 105 10.69 28.77 2.89
C ARG A 105 11.99 29.08 3.63
N VAL A 106 12.84 28.07 3.86
CA VAL A 106 14.19 28.27 4.42
C VAL A 106 15.06 29.10 3.48
N ARG A 107 15.06 28.78 2.18
CA ARG A 107 15.85 29.51 1.16
C ARG A 107 15.41 30.97 1.01
N ASP A 108 14.11 31.21 1.14
CA ASP A 108 13.50 32.55 1.01
C ASP A 108 13.53 33.35 2.33
N GLY A 109 14.07 32.78 3.41
CA GLY A 109 14.19 33.46 4.71
C GLY A 109 12.86 33.66 5.45
N ILE A 110 11.84 32.84 5.16
CA ILE A 110 10.51 32.93 5.78
C ILE A 110 10.53 32.24 7.16
N SER A 111 10.07 32.94 8.20
CA SER A 111 10.02 32.43 9.58
C SER A 111 8.60 32.44 10.16
N PRO A 112 8.11 31.32 10.76
CA PRO A 112 8.79 30.03 10.88
C PRO A 112 8.75 29.25 9.55
N PRO A 113 9.85 28.58 9.15
CA PRO A 113 9.88 27.86 7.87
C PRO A 113 8.96 26.63 7.86
N LEU A 114 8.71 26.03 9.03
CA LEU A 114 7.85 24.85 9.18
C LEU A 114 6.37 25.18 9.42
N ASP A 115 6.03 26.47 9.49
CA ASP A 115 4.64 26.92 9.60
C ASP A 115 3.93 26.82 8.25
N ILE A 116 3.63 25.56 7.88
CA ILE A 116 2.97 25.15 6.65
C ILE A 116 1.63 24.54 7.04
N ALA A 117 0.54 25.22 6.68
CA ALA A 117 -0.80 24.73 6.94
C ALA A 117 -1.12 23.51 6.06
N ILE A 118 -1.57 22.43 6.71
CA ILE A 118 -2.09 21.24 6.05
C ILE A 118 -3.62 21.31 6.12
N PRO A 119 -4.34 21.49 5.00
CA PRO A 119 -5.79 21.56 4.99
C PRO A 119 -6.44 20.32 5.61
N GLN A 120 -7.56 20.52 6.30
CA GLN A 120 -8.29 19.44 6.97
C GLN A 120 -8.74 18.35 5.98
N GLU A 121 -9.06 18.73 4.75
CA GLU A 121 -9.46 17.81 3.69
C GLU A 121 -8.33 16.85 3.33
N LEU A 122 -7.07 17.29 3.39
CA LEU A 122 -5.93 16.42 3.18
C LEU A 122 -5.76 15.42 4.34
N TRP A 123 -5.97 15.88 5.58
CA TRP A 123 -5.99 14.98 6.74
C TRP A 123 -7.08 13.92 6.62
N TRP A 124 -8.24 14.26 6.11
CA TRP A 124 -9.32 13.29 5.89
C TRP A 124 -8.95 12.30 4.81
N ALA A 125 -8.40 12.75 3.67
CA ALA A 125 -7.93 11.86 2.61
C ALA A 125 -6.87 10.87 3.12
N MET A 126 -5.85 11.35 3.83
CA MET A 126 -4.81 10.50 4.42
C MET A 126 -5.35 9.58 5.53
N GLY A 127 -6.23 10.10 6.38
CA GLY A 127 -6.85 9.38 7.48
C GLY A 127 -7.68 8.20 6.97
N ILE A 128 -8.49 8.42 5.94
CA ILE A 128 -9.27 7.39 5.25
C ILE A 128 -8.35 6.25 4.77
N SER A 129 -7.27 6.57 4.04
CA SER A 129 -6.32 5.54 3.58
C SER A 129 -5.62 4.81 4.73
N THR A 130 -5.27 5.52 5.81
CA THR A 130 -4.62 4.94 7.00
C THR A 130 -5.56 4.00 7.75
N THR A 131 -6.84 4.39 7.90
CA THR A 131 -7.88 3.53 8.49
C THR A 131 -8.04 2.25 7.70
N SER A 132 -8.00 2.29 6.37
CA SER A 132 -8.03 1.07 5.55
C SER A 132 -6.80 0.19 5.75
N LEU A 133 -5.61 0.79 5.82
CA LEU A 133 -4.36 0.07 6.00
C LEU A 133 -4.33 -0.72 7.32
N LEU A 134 -4.73 -0.07 8.42
CA LEU A 134 -4.73 -0.66 9.76
C LEU A 134 -6.02 -1.45 10.06
N GLY A 135 -7.14 -1.04 9.49
CA GLY A 135 -8.46 -1.63 9.76
C GLY A 135 -8.74 -2.90 8.96
N THR A 136 -8.21 -3.03 7.74
CA THR A 136 -8.43 -4.24 6.92
C THR A 136 -7.98 -5.52 7.63
N PRO A 137 -6.76 -5.63 8.18
CA PRO A 137 -6.35 -6.84 8.90
C PRO A 137 -7.26 -7.16 10.10
N LEU A 138 -7.70 -6.13 10.84
CA LEU A 138 -8.61 -6.29 11.99
C LEU A 138 -9.97 -6.82 11.55
N LEU A 139 -10.57 -6.25 10.50
CA LEU A 139 -11.85 -6.68 9.93
C LEU A 139 -11.80 -8.13 9.44
N LEU A 140 -10.65 -8.55 8.91
CA LEU A 140 -10.47 -9.91 8.37
C LEU A 140 -10.12 -10.94 9.46
N THR A 141 -9.88 -10.55 10.71
CA THR A 141 -9.49 -11.47 11.79
C THR A 141 -10.51 -12.59 12.00
N ASN A 142 -11.81 -12.27 12.02
CA ASN A 142 -12.88 -13.27 12.16
C ASN A 142 -12.97 -14.24 10.97
N LYS A 143 -12.40 -13.87 9.82
CA LYS A 143 -12.35 -14.74 8.63
C LYS A 143 -11.17 -15.71 8.70
N ARG A 144 -10.10 -15.36 9.41
CA ARG A 144 -8.95 -16.25 9.63
C ARG A 144 -9.27 -17.47 10.48
N SER A 145 -10.32 -17.43 11.28
CA SER A 145 -10.80 -18.54 12.10
C SER A 145 -11.88 -19.40 11.44
N LYS A 146 -12.31 -19.04 10.22
CA LYS A 146 -13.35 -19.77 9.49
C LYS A 146 -12.71 -20.76 8.51
N THR A 147 -13.26 -21.96 8.42
CA THR A 147 -12.85 -22.94 7.41
C THR A 147 -13.72 -22.73 6.16
N PRO A 148 -13.13 -22.50 4.98
CA PRO A 148 -13.90 -22.38 3.74
C PRO A 148 -14.61 -23.68 3.40
N ASP A 149 -15.78 -23.59 2.77
CA ASP A 149 -16.53 -24.76 2.27
C ASP A 149 -15.68 -25.51 1.22
N SER A 150 -15.61 -26.85 1.31
CA SER A 150 -14.82 -27.66 0.39
C SER A 150 -15.22 -27.46 -1.07
N ARG A 151 -16.52 -27.27 -1.33
CA ARG A 151 -17.00 -26.99 -2.69
C ARG A 151 -16.49 -25.64 -3.21
N VAL A 152 -16.35 -24.66 -2.33
CA VAL A 152 -15.79 -23.35 -2.69
C VAL A 152 -14.30 -23.49 -2.99
N VAL A 153 -13.57 -24.28 -2.19
CA VAL A 153 -12.15 -24.60 -2.45
C VAL A 153 -11.98 -25.26 -3.83
N ASP A 154 -12.79 -26.28 -4.14
CA ASP A 154 -12.73 -27.00 -5.42
C ASP A 154 -13.00 -26.08 -6.62
N ASN A 155 -14.01 -25.22 -6.51
CA ASN A 155 -14.35 -24.25 -7.56
C ASN A 155 -13.23 -23.23 -7.77
N THR A 156 -12.64 -22.72 -6.69
CA THR A 156 -11.54 -21.75 -6.77
C THR A 156 -10.28 -22.38 -7.34
N ALA A 157 -9.95 -23.60 -6.94
CA ALA A 157 -8.86 -24.38 -7.50
C ALA A 157 -9.00 -24.52 -9.02
N ALA A 158 -10.20 -24.86 -9.51
CA ALA A 158 -10.49 -24.94 -10.94
C ALA A 158 -10.37 -23.57 -11.66
N GLN A 159 -10.80 -22.47 -11.04
CA GLN A 159 -10.73 -21.13 -11.63
C GLN A 159 -9.30 -20.57 -11.70
N LEU A 160 -8.46 -20.89 -10.71
CA LEU A 160 -7.07 -20.46 -10.64
C LEU A 160 -6.09 -21.43 -11.31
N ALA A 161 -6.57 -22.60 -11.75
CA ALA A 161 -5.75 -23.69 -12.26
C ALA A 161 -4.69 -24.18 -11.25
N GLU A 162 -5.10 -24.28 -9.98
CA GLU A 162 -4.30 -24.76 -8.84
C GLU A 162 -4.92 -26.04 -8.28
N SER A 163 -4.20 -26.79 -7.43
CA SER A 163 -4.79 -27.95 -6.75
C SER A 163 -5.64 -27.52 -5.55
N PRO A 164 -6.72 -28.24 -5.19
CA PRO A 164 -7.49 -27.97 -3.98
C PRO A 164 -6.63 -28.01 -2.70
N GLU A 165 -5.63 -28.90 -2.65
CA GLU A 165 -4.68 -29.01 -1.56
C GLU A 165 -3.78 -27.77 -1.45
N ASP A 166 -3.34 -27.21 -2.58
CA ASP A 166 -2.59 -25.95 -2.60
C ASP A 166 -3.44 -24.79 -2.08
N ILE A 167 -4.67 -24.64 -2.57
CA ILE A 167 -5.60 -23.60 -2.09
C ILE A 167 -5.83 -23.72 -0.58
N GLN A 168 -6.09 -24.94 -0.09
CA GLN A 168 -6.37 -25.17 1.32
C GLN A 168 -5.15 -24.93 2.20
N SER A 169 -3.97 -25.39 1.78
CA SER A 169 -2.73 -25.23 2.55
C SER A 169 -2.25 -23.78 2.62
N GLN A 170 -2.55 -22.98 1.60
CA GLN A 170 -2.19 -21.56 1.54
C GLN A 170 -3.22 -20.66 2.23
N SER A 171 -4.49 -21.10 2.30
CA SER A 171 -5.56 -20.34 2.90
C SER A 171 -5.30 -20.01 4.38
N GLN A 172 -5.54 -18.77 4.77
CA GLN A 172 -5.53 -18.33 6.16
C GLN A 172 -6.99 -18.28 6.64
N GLY A 173 -7.54 -19.44 6.97
CA GLY A 173 -8.98 -19.61 7.16
C GLY A 173 -9.74 -19.38 5.85
N ALA A 174 -10.77 -18.54 5.86
CA ALA A 174 -11.57 -18.20 4.69
C ALA A 174 -10.83 -17.31 3.67
N LEU A 175 -9.66 -16.78 4.03
CA LEU A 175 -8.89 -15.82 3.24
C LEU A 175 -7.92 -16.54 2.30
N TYR A 176 -7.88 -16.10 1.04
CA TYR A 176 -6.85 -16.54 0.11
C TYR A 176 -5.51 -15.86 0.41
N ALA A 177 -4.41 -16.53 0.10
CA ALA A 177 -3.05 -16.03 0.18
C ALA A 177 -2.20 -16.69 -0.91
N ASN A 178 -1.22 -15.96 -1.45
CA ASN A 178 -0.25 -16.56 -2.35
C ASN A 178 0.78 -17.37 -1.57
N LYS A 179 1.32 -18.41 -2.22
CA LYS A 179 2.36 -19.28 -1.64
C LYS A 179 3.61 -18.53 -1.27
N ASP A 180 4.18 -17.77 -2.20
CA ASP A 180 5.41 -17.02 -2.00
C ASP A 180 5.19 -15.51 -2.26
N ILE A 181 6.04 -14.68 -1.65
CA ILE A 181 6.03 -13.23 -1.85
C ILE A 181 6.27 -12.85 -3.31
N HIS A 182 7.00 -13.67 -4.06
CA HIS A 182 7.26 -13.50 -5.48
C HIS A 182 6.06 -13.80 -6.38
N ASP A 183 5.03 -14.48 -5.85
CA ASP A 183 3.79 -14.74 -6.56
C ASP A 183 2.81 -13.54 -6.49
N ALA A 184 3.16 -12.49 -5.73
CA ALA A 184 2.36 -11.27 -5.65
C ALA A 184 2.25 -10.55 -7.00
N ARG A 185 1.03 -10.25 -7.44
CA ARG A 185 0.74 -9.59 -8.72
C ARG A 185 -0.04 -8.30 -8.51
N LEU A 186 0.12 -7.37 -9.44
CA LEU A 186 -0.70 -6.14 -9.46
C LEU A 186 -2.20 -6.44 -9.54
N ALA A 187 -2.59 -7.54 -10.20
CA ALA A 187 -3.97 -7.99 -10.31
C ALA A 187 -4.61 -8.28 -8.94
N ASP A 188 -3.82 -8.70 -7.94
CA ASP A 188 -4.30 -9.04 -6.59
C ASP A 188 -5.00 -7.83 -5.92
N MET A 189 -4.60 -6.60 -6.28
CA MET A 189 -5.22 -5.37 -5.76
C MET A 189 -6.68 -5.19 -6.19
N PHE A 190 -7.11 -5.92 -7.22
CA PHE A 190 -8.44 -5.82 -7.82
C PHE A 190 -9.27 -7.09 -7.63
N GLN A 191 -8.70 -8.12 -7.01
CA GLN A 191 -9.34 -9.40 -6.76
C GLN A 191 -10.01 -9.46 -5.39
N GLY A 192 -10.93 -10.41 -5.19
CA GLY A 192 -11.52 -10.69 -3.88
C GLY A 192 -10.49 -11.11 -2.83
N ASP A 193 -10.81 -10.92 -1.54
CA ASP A 193 -9.92 -11.26 -0.42
C ASP A 193 -10.07 -12.71 0.07
N GLU A 194 -11.14 -13.40 -0.32
CA GLU A 194 -11.55 -14.69 0.22
C GLU A 194 -11.37 -15.81 -0.82
N VAL A 195 -11.20 -17.05 -0.35
CA VAL A 195 -11.12 -18.23 -1.23
C VAL A 195 -12.28 -18.23 -2.23
N GLY A 196 -13.51 -17.92 -1.80
CA GLY A 196 -14.66 -17.96 -2.71
C GLY A 196 -14.82 -16.80 -3.69
N ASN A 197 -14.00 -15.75 -3.62
CA ASN A 197 -14.07 -14.62 -4.56
C ASN A 197 -12.70 -14.14 -5.08
N THR A 198 -11.59 -14.76 -4.70
CA THR A 198 -10.24 -14.34 -5.12
C THR A 198 -10.03 -14.44 -6.64
N ALA A 199 -10.68 -15.39 -7.31
CA ALA A 199 -10.63 -15.52 -8.76
C ALA A 199 -11.51 -14.48 -9.49
N GLN A 200 -12.23 -13.63 -8.75
CA GLN A 200 -13.18 -12.66 -9.29
C GLN A 200 -12.68 -11.22 -9.09
N LEU A 201 -13.11 -10.34 -10.00
CA LEU A 201 -12.89 -8.91 -9.90
C LEU A 201 -13.77 -8.30 -8.79
N ASP A 202 -13.15 -7.58 -7.87
CA ASP A 202 -13.83 -6.80 -6.84
C ASP A 202 -14.08 -5.37 -7.35
N LEU A 203 -15.32 -5.08 -7.71
CA LEU A 203 -15.72 -3.77 -8.23
C LEU A 203 -15.50 -2.63 -7.22
N ALA A 204 -15.62 -2.90 -5.92
CA ALA A 204 -15.40 -1.88 -4.89
C ALA A 204 -13.92 -1.48 -4.83
N LYS A 205 -13.00 -2.45 -4.97
CA LYS A 205 -11.55 -2.18 -5.12
C LYS A 205 -11.25 -1.38 -6.40
N VAL A 206 -11.86 -1.73 -7.52
CA VAL A 206 -11.69 -0.99 -8.79
C VAL A 206 -12.16 0.45 -8.66
N GLN A 207 -13.35 0.67 -8.10
CA GLN A 207 -13.89 2.02 -7.87
C GLN A 207 -12.96 2.83 -6.96
N MET A 208 -12.51 2.24 -5.85
CA MET A 208 -11.57 2.89 -4.92
C MET A 208 -10.23 3.24 -5.57
N PHE A 209 -9.71 2.37 -6.43
CA PHE A 209 -8.49 2.63 -7.17
C PHE A 209 -8.64 3.86 -8.07
N TYR A 210 -9.73 3.96 -8.85
CA TYR A 210 -9.94 5.12 -9.71
C TYR A 210 -10.07 6.43 -8.93
N PHE A 211 -10.82 6.45 -7.82
CA PHE A 211 -10.89 7.64 -6.97
C PHE A 211 -9.52 8.02 -6.41
N THR A 212 -8.71 7.04 -6.01
CA THR A 212 -7.34 7.27 -5.53
C THR A 212 -6.47 7.88 -6.63
N VAL A 213 -6.49 7.33 -7.84
CA VAL A 213 -5.68 7.82 -8.96
C VAL A 213 -6.10 9.24 -9.33
N ILE A 214 -7.40 9.52 -9.43
CA ILE A 214 -7.91 10.87 -9.71
C ILE A 214 -7.47 11.85 -8.63
N ALA A 215 -7.56 11.46 -7.35
CA ALA A 215 -7.09 12.27 -6.22
C ALA A 215 -5.60 12.57 -6.34
N ALA A 216 -4.80 11.51 -6.47
CA ALA A 216 -3.35 11.57 -6.46
C ALA A 216 -2.82 12.41 -7.61
N VAL A 217 -3.29 12.18 -8.83
CA VAL A 217 -2.84 12.92 -10.02
C VAL A 217 -3.25 14.38 -9.93
N SER A 218 -4.51 14.67 -9.63
CA SER A 218 -5.00 16.05 -9.54
C SER A 218 -4.26 16.83 -8.44
N TYR A 219 -4.01 16.18 -7.30
CA TYR A 219 -3.29 16.78 -6.18
C TYR A 219 -1.81 16.98 -6.47
N PHE A 220 -1.16 16.00 -7.12
CA PHE A 220 0.24 16.11 -7.54
C PHE A 220 0.44 17.27 -8.51
N VAL A 221 -0.45 17.43 -9.50
CA VAL A 221 -0.40 18.57 -10.44
C VAL A 221 -0.67 19.89 -9.71
N SER A 222 -1.61 19.91 -8.77
CA SER A 222 -1.89 21.09 -7.95
C SER A 222 -0.67 21.51 -7.12
N LEU A 223 0.04 20.56 -6.50
CA LEU A 223 1.30 20.82 -5.80
C LEU A 223 2.40 21.30 -6.75
N ALA A 224 2.58 20.63 -7.88
CA ALA A 224 3.60 21.00 -8.86
C ALA A 224 3.39 22.44 -9.38
N THR A 225 2.14 22.82 -9.66
CA THR A 225 1.80 24.19 -10.10
C THR A 225 1.93 25.21 -8.98
N LEU A 226 1.60 24.86 -7.74
CA LEU A 226 1.79 25.72 -6.57
C LEU A 226 3.28 26.02 -6.34
N LEU A 227 4.13 24.99 -6.41
CA LEU A 227 5.57 25.08 -6.13
C LEU A 227 6.39 25.72 -7.26
N GLN A 228 5.76 26.05 -8.39
CA GLN A 228 6.34 26.88 -9.44
C GLN A 228 6.11 28.38 -9.21
N LYS A 229 5.15 28.76 -8.37
CA LYS A 229 4.82 30.17 -8.14
C LYS A 229 5.86 30.81 -7.22
N PRO A 230 6.46 31.95 -7.59
CA PRO A 230 7.31 32.71 -6.68
C PRO A 230 6.46 33.34 -5.56
N GLY A 231 6.96 33.30 -4.33
CA GLY A 231 6.33 33.95 -3.17
C GLY A 231 6.11 33.04 -1.97
N SER A 232 5.57 33.61 -0.89
CA SER A 232 5.34 32.92 0.38
C SER A 232 4.09 32.05 0.32
N VAL A 233 4.24 30.84 -0.22
CA VAL A 233 3.24 29.79 -0.05
C VAL A 233 3.32 29.29 1.40
N SER A 234 2.21 29.35 2.11
CA SER A 234 2.10 28.94 3.53
C SER A 234 1.17 27.75 3.76
N SER A 235 0.57 27.20 2.71
CA SER A 235 -0.34 26.06 2.82
C SER A 235 -0.16 25.08 1.67
N LEU A 236 -0.45 23.80 1.93
CA LEU A 236 -0.65 22.83 0.86
C LEU A 236 -2.03 23.05 0.21
N PRO A 237 -2.24 22.62 -1.06
CA PRO A 237 -3.54 22.73 -1.70
C PRO A 237 -4.62 22.00 -0.90
N ALA A 238 -5.82 22.59 -0.83
CA ALA A 238 -6.99 21.92 -0.29
C ALA A 238 -7.64 21.02 -1.35
N LEU A 239 -8.24 19.92 -0.91
CA LEU A 239 -9.16 19.12 -1.74
C LEU A 239 -10.57 19.70 -1.63
N SER A 240 -11.40 19.54 -2.66
CA SER A 240 -12.79 20.00 -2.58
C SER A 240 -13.61 19.11 -1.63
N GLN A 241 -14.56 19.71 -0.90
CA GLN A 241 -15.45 18.97 0.00
C GLN A 241 -16.25 17.88 -0.73
N GLY A 242 -16.74 18.18 -1.95
CA GLY A 242 -17.44 17.19 -2.77
C GLY A 242 -16.56 16.00 -3.13
N PHE A 243 -15.28 16.23 -3.42
CA PHE A 243 -14.33 15.16 -3.70
C PHE A 243 -14.04 14.30 -2.46
N ILE A 244 -13.90 14.93 -1.30
CA ILE A 244 -13.74 14.21 -0.02
C ILE A 244 -14.98 13.39 0.31
N ALA A 245 -16.18 13.91 0.05
CA ALA A 245 -17.42 13.15 0.22
C ALA A 245 -17.47 11.92 -0.68
N LEU A 246 -17.07 12.06 -1.97
CA LEU A 246 -16.97 10.93 -2.89
C LEU A 246 -15.96 9.87 -2.42
N LEU A 247 -14.79 10.30 -1.95
CA LEU A 247 -13.79 9.41 -1.36
C LEU A 247 -14.34 8.66 -0.15
N ALA A 248 -15.02 9.36 0.76
CA ALA A 248 -15.60 8.77 1.96
C ALA A 248 -16.67 7.73 1.62
N ILE A 249 -17.58 8.03 0.68
CA ILE A 249 -18.62 7.09 0.22
C ILE A 249 -17.98 5.86 -0.42
N SER A 250 -17.04 6.07 -1.33
CA SER A 250 -16.36 4.96 -2.01
C SER A 250 -15.62 4.07 -1.00
N HIS A 251 -14.98 4.68 -0.01
CA HIS A 251 -14.22 3.96 1.02
C HIS A 251 -15.13 3.19 1.97
N GLY A 252 -16.27 3.78 2.36
CA GLY A 252 -17.31 3.09 3.12
C GLY A 252 -17.80 1.85 2.39
N GLY A 253 -18.12 1.97 1.09
CA GLY A 253 -18.51 0.84 0.25
C GLY A 253 -17.45 -0.27 0.20
N TYR A 254 -16.18 0.11 0.07
CA TYR A 254 -15.05 -0.82 0.10
C TYR A 254 -14.86 -1.54 1.45
N LEU A 255 -15.01 -0.84 2.58
CA LEU A 255 -14.92 -1.50 3.88
C LEU A 255 -16.11 -2.44 4.11
N VAL A 256 -17.30 -2.07 3.65
CA VAL A 256 -18.49 -2.92 3.72
C VAL A 256 -18.33 -4.16 2.85
N SER A 257 -17.76 -4.06 1.65
CA SER A 257 -17.50 -5.25 0.82
C SER A 257 -16.50 -6.22 1.46
N LYS A 258 -15.67 -5.76 2.40
CA LYS A 258 -14.78 -6.65 3.18
C LYS A 258 -15.48 -7.40 4.30
N THR A 259 -16.67 -7.00 4.73
CA THR A 259 -17.38 -7.67 5.84
C THR A 259 -18.30 -8.79 5.35
N THR A 260 -18.72 -8.76 4.09
CA THR A 260 -19.52 -9.83 3.47
C THR A 260 -18.72 -11.13 3.39
N ASP A 261 -19.33 -12.26 3.73
CA ASP A 261 -18.71 -13.59 3.69
C ASP A 261 -18.88 -14.19 2.30
N HIS A 262 -17.78 -14.66 1.71
CA HIS A 262 -17.75 -15.22 0.36
C HIS A 262 -17.23 -16.66 0.32
N SER A 263 -16.68 -17.16 1.43
CA SER A 263 -16.07 -18.49 1.50
C SER A 263 -16.91 -19.55 2.24
N ASN A 264 -17.99 -19.13 2.91
CA ASN A 264 -18.95 -20.05 3.51
C ASN A 264 -20.24 -20.12 2.67
N SER A 265 -20.76 -21.33 2.48
CA SER A 265 -22.14 -21.50 2.04
C SER A 265 -23.07 -20.90 3.10
N LYS A 266 -24.16 -20.23 2.66
CA LYS A 266 -25.26 -19.89 3.59
C LYS A 266 -25.68 -21.20 4.29
N PRO A 267 -25.98 -21.18 5.61
CA PRO A 267 -26.77 -22.27 6.17
C PRO A 267 -28.05 -22.38 5.32
N ALA A 268 -28.32 -23.60 4.86
CA ALA A 268 -29.50 -23.91 4.06
C ALA A 268 -30.80 -23.46 4.76
#